data_AF-A0A2V9RUT2-F1
#
_entry.id   AF-A0A2V9RUT2-F1
#
_cell.length_a   1.000
_cell.length_b   1.000
_cell.length_c   1.000
_cell.angle_alpha   90.00
_cell.angle_beta   90.00
_cell.angle_gamma   90.00
#
_symmetry.space_group_name_H-M   'P 1'
#
loop_
_entity.id
_entity.type
_entity.pdbx_description
1 polymer ?
#
loop_
_entity_poly.entity_id
_entity_poly.type
_entity_poly.pdbx_seq_one_letter_code
_entity_poly.pdbx_strand_id
1 'polypeptide(L)'
;MLRLRLAILIASAAFAHGQQEQANQPKVKVNVINVCTPAQQEKQEIASALARVPKEPLFRADFEVDRGRTTLEQSPNFLEPGSGLKKSGGTETADWVRIRREFSLQALFSTVQYSFSVDAKNMVETLVFRVRDPKDLMQVSIEDSASAVTTASAMLGTSTPASRIKLERFGKSSVVLARCSATEAGPPPDQSAYEPLFQSASAVVTKYRSLLGAKAIVPEELTRLRSAPTAKPKTEPTAKRREHEWK
;
A
#
# COMPACT_ATOMS: atom_id res chain seq x y z
N MET A 1 17.97 -71.22 42.56
CA MET A 1 19.33 -70.95 42.05
C MET A 1 19.49 -71.65 40.71
N LEU A 2 20.03 -70.93 39.70
CA LEU A 2 20.71 -71.38 38.47
C LEU A 2 20.01 -72.44 37.57
N ARG A 3 19.29 -71.99 36.51
CA ARG A 3 19.69 -71.90 35.07
C ARG A 3 19.53 -73.22 34.29
N LEU A 4 18.75 -73.18 33.18
CA LEU A 4 19.24 -73.16 31.79
C LEU A 4 18.34 -73.96 30.79
N ARG A 5 17.96 -73.29 29.67
CA ARG A 5 17.70 -73.79 28.29
C ARG A 5 16.37 -74.56 28.02
N LEU A 6 15.68 -74.46 26.87
CA LEU A 6 15.91 -73.81 25.56
C LEU A 6 14.61 -73.86 24.70
N ALA A 7 14.42 -72.80 23.89
CA ALA A 7 13.76 -72.65 22.56
C ALA A 7 12.35 -73.18 22.25
N ILE A 8 11.51 -72.28 21.69
CA ILE A 8 10.66 -72.54 20.52
C ILE A 8 10.60 -71.27 19.63
N LEU A 9 10.79 -71.45 18.32
CA LEU A 9 10.68 -70.47 17.22
C LEU A 9 9.23 -69.97 17.02
N ILE A 10 9.03 -68.66 16.77
CA ILE A 10 7.81 -68.13 16.15
C ILE A 10 8.17 -67.06 15.11
N ALA A 11 7.56 -67.22 13.94
CA ALA A 11 7.73 -66.49 12.69
C ALA A 11 7.52 -64.96 12.79
N SER A 12 8.38 -64.20 12.13
CA SER A 12 8.25 -62.75 11.98
C SER A 12 7.41 -62.41 10.75
N ALA A 13 6.16 -62.00 10.98
CA ALA A 13 5.33 -61.37 9.95
C ALA A 13 5.86 -59.96 9.66
N ALA A 14 6.20 -59.69 8.40
CA ALA A 14 6.59 -58.38 7.91
C ALA A 14 5.36 -57.46 7.88
N PHE A 15 5.23 -56.59 8.88
CA PHE A 15 4.33 -55.44 8.83
C PHE A 15 5.05 -54.28 8.16
N ALA A 16 4.77 -54.06 6.88
CA ALA A 16 5.12 -52.83 6.17
C ALA A 16 4.33 -51.66 6.79
N HIS A 17 4.94 -50.94 7.72
CA HIS A 17 4.46 -49.63 8.15
C HIS A 17 4.87 -48.61 7.08
N GLY A 18 3.93 -48.22 6.24
CA GLY A 18 4.07 -47.02 5.42
C GLY A 18 4.28 -45.81 6.33
N GLN A 19 5.43 -45.15 6.21
CA GLN A 19 5.63 -43.83 6.79
C GLN A 19 4.65 -42.88 6.10
N GLN A 20 3.57 -42.53 6.80
CA GLN A 20 2.79 -41.35 6.48
C GLN A 20 3.66 -40.15 6.85
N GLU A 21 4.29 -39.60 5.82
CA GLU A 21 4.99 -38.32 5.88
C GLU A 21 3.96 -37.26 6.31
N GLN A 22 4.05 -36.86 7.58
CA GLN A 22 3.24 -35.78 8.14
C GLN A 22 3.60 -34.53 7.33
N ALA A 23 2.71 -34.16 6.42
CA ALA A 23 2.76 -32.91 5.68
C ALA A 23 2.84 -31.78 6.70
N ASN A 24 4.05 -31.30 6.93
CA ASN A 24 4.36 -30.20 7.82
C ASN A 24 3.81 -28.93 7.14
N GLN A 25 2.52 -28.64 7.37
CA GLN A 25 1.95 -27.40 6.87
C GLN A 25 2.76 -26.25 7.47
N PRO A 26 3.30 -25.34 6.64
CA PRO A 26 4.14 -24.26 7.14
C PRO A 26 3.35 -23.44 8.16
N LYS A 27 3.89 -23.31 9.37
CA LYS A 27 3.29 -22.49 10.42
C LYS A 27 3.33 -21.02 9.98
N VAL A 28 2.26 -20.55 9.36
CA VAL A 28 2.09 -19.15 8.99
C VAL A 28 1.84 -18.35 10.27
N LYS A 29 2.87 -17.68 10.79
CA LYS A 29 2.71 -16.73 11.89
C LYS A 29 2.12 -15.43 11.34
N VAL A 30 0.80 -15.29 11.46
CA VAL A 30 0.09 -14.05 11.13
C VAL A 30 0.28 -13.06 12.29
N ASN A 31 1.11 -12.04 12.09
CA ASN A 31 1.15 -10.90 13.01
C ASN A 31 -0.05 -10.01 12.73
N VAL A 32 -1.11 -10.15 13.53
CA VAL A 32 -2.30 -9.29 13.43
C VAL A 32 -1.93 -7.91 13.98
N ILE A 33 -1.95 -6.89 13.12
CA ILE A 33 -1.69 -5.49 13.50
C ILE A 33 -3.02 -4.90 13.97
N ASN A 34 -3.12 -4.49 15.23
CA ASN A 34 -4.28 -3.76 15.73
C ASN A 34 -4.19 -2.29 15.28
N VAL A 35 -4.82 -1.99 14.16
CA VAL A 35 -4.78 -0.65 13.54
C VAL A 35 -5.72 0.36 14.19
N CYS A 36 -6.75 -0.10 14.91
CA CYS A 36 -7.79 0.76 15.47
C CYS A 36 -7.43 1.23 16.88
N THR A 37 -6.85 0.35 17.69
CA THR A 37 -6.48 0.63 19.08
C THR A 37 -5.05 0.15 19.34
N PRO A 38 -4.04 0.77 18.68
CA PRO A 38 -2.65 0.41 18.86
C PRO A 38 -2.21 0.60 20.31
N ALA A 39 -1.20 -0.15 20.76
CA ALA A 39 -0.74 -0.10 22.14
C ALA A 39 -0.20 1.30 22.53
N GLN A 40 -0.11 1.58 23.83
CA GLN A 40 0.38 2.89 24.31
C GLN A 40 1.82 3.19 23.84
N GLN A 41 2.68 2.18 23.70
CA GLN A 41 4.02 2.33 23.14
C GLN A 41 3.96 2.75 21.67
N GLU A 42 3.10 2.11 20.87
CA GLU A 42 2.88 2.42 19.46
C GLU A 42 2.32 3.85 19.28
N LYS A 43 1.42 4.27 20.17
CA LYS A 43 0.91 5.65 20.24
C LYS A 43 2.05 6.67 20.41
N GLN A 44 3.00 6.40 21.32
CA GLN A 44 4.15 7.27 21.55
C GLN A 44 5.11 7.30 20.35
N GLU A 45 5.30 6.17 19.67
CA GLU A 45 6.09 6.11 18.46
C GLU A 45 5.49 6.96 17.33
N ILE A 46 4.16 6.90 17.14
CA ILE A 46 3.44 7.75 16.18
C ILE A 46 3.63 9.23 16.55
N ALA A 47 3.43 9.59 17.82
CA ALA A 47 3.63 10.96 18.29
C ALA A 47 5.04 11.46 18.01
N SER A 48 6.06 10.65 18.33
CA SER A 48 7.48 11.00 18.10
C SER A 48 7.79 11.15 16.62
N ALA A 49 7.26 10.27 15.78
CA ALA A 49 7.48 10.32 14.34
C ALA A 49 6.83 11.56 13.70
N LEU A 50 5.59 11.90 14.08
CA LEU A 50 4.92 13.12 13.61
C LEU A 50 5.66 14.39 14.06
N ALA A 51 6.18 14.41 15.30
CA ALA A 51 6.94 15.55 15.82
C ALA A 51 8.27 15.80 15.09
N ARG A 52 8.83 14.78 14.43
CA ARG A 52 10.06 14.90 13.63
C ARG A 52 9.82 15.50 12.24
N VAL A 53 8.57 15.56 11.77
CA VAL A 53 8.24 16.14 10.48
C VAL A 53 8.57 17.64 10.47
N PRO A 54 9.41 18.13 9.54
CA PRO A 54 9.79 19.54 9.51
C PRO A 54 8.57 20.43 9.24
N LYS A 55 8.40 21.48 10.06
CA LYS A 55 7.33 22.48 9.89
C LYS A 55 7.65 23.47 8.76
N GLU A 56 8.94 23.77 8.59
CA GLU A 56 9.47 24.69 7.59
C GLU A 56 10.60 23.99 6.84
N PRO A 57 10.26 23.10 5.88
CA PRO A 57 11.27 22.36 5.14
C PRO A 57 11.95 23.24 4.09
N LEU A 58 13.25 22.99 3.90
CA LEU A 58 14.00 23.47 2.75
C LEU A 58 14.04 22.37 1.69
N PHE A 59 13.41 22.63 0.55
CA PHE A 59 13.45 21.73 -0.60
C PHE A 59 14.58 22.10 -1.55
N ARG A 60 15.06 21.11 -2.31
CA ARG A 60 15.84 21.40 -3.52
C ARG A 60 14.98 22.16 -4.53
N ALA A 61 15.63 22.87 -5.45
CA ALA A 61 14.96 23.66 -6.47
C ALA A 61 14.09 22.79 -7.40
N ASP A 62 14.64 21.64 -7.81
CA ASP A 62 13.98 20.72 -8.72
C ASP A 62 12.97 19.82 -7.99
N PHE A 63 11.91 19.44 -8.70
CA PHE A 63 10.90 18.52 -8.21
C PHE A 63 10.31 17.70 -9.35
N GLU A 64 9.77 16.53 -9.01
CA GLU A 64 9.17 15.58 -9.96
C GLU A 64 7.65 15.63 -9.84
N VAL A 65 6.97 15.60 -10.99
CA VAL A 65 5.51 15.42 -11.08
C VAL A 65 5.23 14.29 -12.05
N ASP A 66 4.68 13.19 -11.52
CA ASP A 66 4.24 12.05 -12.29
C ASP A 66 2.71 11.99 -12.32
N ARG A 67 2.17 11.41 -13.38
CA ARG A 67 0.74 11.11 -13.49
C ARG A 67 0.54 9.81 -14.23
N GLY A 68 -0.54 9.11 -13.92
CA GLY A 68 -0.84 7.85 -14.57
C GLY A 68 -2.24 7.35 -14.30
N ARG A 69 -2.60 6.27 -15.00
CA ARG A 69 -3.83 5.52 -14.79
C ARG A 69 -3.47 4.10 -14.44
N THR A 70 -4.00 3.62 -13.33
CA THR A 70 -3.88 2.23 -12.90
C THR A 70 -5.18 1.51 -13.18
N THR A 71 -5.10 0.28 -13.67
CA THR A 71 -6.26 -0.59 -13.89
C THR A 71 -6.06 -1.87 -13.11
N LEU A 72 -7.00 -2.20 -12.22
CA LEU A 72 -6.96 -3.48 -11.52
C LEU A 72 -7.69 -4.53 -12.36
N GLU A 73 -6.96 -5.39 -13.05
CA GLU A 73 -7.53 -6.62 -13.59
C GLU A 73 -7.56 -7.66 -12.46
N GLN A 74 -8.59 -7.61 -11.61
CA GLN A 74 -8.84 -8.69 -10.67
C GLN A 74 -9.52 -9.84 -11.43
N SER A 75 -8.77 -10.90 -11.72
CA SER A 75 -9.36 -12.21 -12.02
C SER A 75 -9.68 -12.89 -10.68
N PRO A 76 -10.96 -13.08 -10.30
CA PRO A 76 -11.35 -13.61 -8.99
C PRO A 76 -10.79 -15.01 -8.70
N ASN A 77 -10.28 -15.73 -9.70
CA ASN A 77 -9.77 -17.09 -9.57
C ASN A 77 -8.24 -17.19 -9.72
N PHE A 78 -7.46 -16.11 -9.59
CA PHE A 78 -6.00 -16.12 -9.81
C PHE A 78 -5.24 -17.19 -8.99
N LEU A 79 -5.76 -17.62 -7.84
CA LEU A 79 -5.14 -18.62 -6.96
C LEU A 79 -5.62 -20.06 -7.23
N GLU A 80 -6.52 -20.29 -8.17
CA GLU A 80 -7.01 -21.63 -8.51
C GLU A 80 -6.19 -22.25 -9.66
N PRO A 81 -5.55 -23.41 -9.46
CA PRO A 81 -4.86 -24.12 -10.54
C PRO A 81 -5.84 -24.49 -11.65
N GLY A 82 -5.60 -23.99 -12.87
CA GLY A 82 -6.39 -24.34 -14.06
C GLY A 82 -7.56 -23.39 -14.39
N SER A 83 -7.75 -22.29 -13.64
CA SER A 83 -8.74 -21.28 -14.05
C SER A 83 -8.19 -20.44 -15.20
N GLY A 84 -8.61 -20.74 -16.43
CA GLY A 84 -8.43 -19.84 -17.57
C GLY A 84 -9.06 -18.47 -17.28
N LEU A 85 -8.40 -17.43 -17.77
CA LEU A 85 -8.73 -16.00 -17.64
C LEU A 85 -10.20 -15.68 -17.96
N LYS A 86 -11.11 -15.84 -16.99
CA LYS A 86 -12.44 -15.21 -17.04
C LYS A 86 -12.33 -13.83 -16.43
N LYS A 87 -12.26 -12.83 -17.31
CA LYS A 87 -12.29 -11.40 -17.02
C LYS A 87 -13.64 -11.04 -16.38
N SER A 88 -13.69 -10.84 -15.07
CA SER A 88 -14.85 -10.19 -14.44
C SER A 88 -14.89 -8.73 -14.91
N GLY A 89 -16.01 -8.31 -15.50
CA GLY A 89 -16.18 -7.07 -16.27
C GLY A 89 -16.17 -5.75 -15.49
N GLY A 90 -15.50 -5.68 -14.35
CA GLY A 90 -15.25 -4.42 -13.65
C GLY A 90 -13.81 -3.98 -13.86
N THR A 91 -13.54 -3.12 -14.85
CA THR A 91 -12.27 -2.38 -14.90
C THR A 91 -12.32 -1.28 -13.86
N GLU A 92 -11.97 -1.59 -12.61
CA GLU A 92 -11.70 -0.55 -11.61
C GLU A 92 -10.44 0.20 -12.04
N THR A 93 -10.64 1.42 -12.54
CA THR A 93 -9.56 2.31 -13.00
C THR A 93 -9.40 3.46 -12.01
N ALA A 94 -8.16 3.75 -11.64
CA ALA A 94 -7.81 4.91 -10.81
C ALA A 94 -6.85 5.83 -11.58
N ASP A 95 -7.22 7.10 -11.70
CA ASP A 95 -6.32 8.15 -12.17
C ASP A 95 -5.52 8.66 -10.97
N TRP A 96 -4.21 8.90 -11.13
CA TRP A 96 -3.37 9.39 -10.05
C TRP A 96 -2.35 10.43 -10.50
N VAL A 97 -1.98 11.31 -9.56
CA VAL A 97 -0.91 12.30 -9.68
C VAL A 97 -0.01 12.19 -8.47
N ARG A 98 1.30 12.31 -8.69
CA ARG A 98 2.32 12.22 -7.66
C ARG A 98 3.29 13.38 -7.78
N ILE A 99 3.54 14.07 -6.68
CA ILE A 99 4.49 15.15 -6.56
C ILE A 99 5.59 14.70 -5.60
N ARG A 100 6.84 14.71 -6.03
CA ARG A 100 7.98 14.33 -5.19
C ARG A 100 8.95 15.49 -5.10
N ARG A 101 9.34 15.81 -3.87
CA ARG A 101 10.39 16.78 -3.56
C ARG A 101 11.46 16.15 -2.70
N GLU A 102 12.70 16.58 -2.93
CA GLU A 102 13.83 16.24 -2.10
C GLU A 102 14.05 17.33 -1.04
N PHE A 103 14.31 16.92 0.20
CA PHE A 103 14.77 17.85 1.22
C PHE A 103 16.26 18.15 1.04
N SER A 104 16.72 19.27 1.58
CA SER A 104 18.15 19.59 1.67
C SER A 104 18.93 18.50 2.42
N LEU A 105 20.25 18.44 2.19
CA LEU A 105 21.12 17.38 2.71
C LEU A 105 21.17 17.31 4.25
N GLN A 106 20.76 18.37 4.94
CA GLN A 106 20.79 18.47 6.40
C GLN A 106 19.49 17.96 7.07
N ALA A 107 18.46 17.63 6.30
CA ALA A 107 17.18 17.17 6.82
C ALA A 107 17.19 15.67 7.14
N LEU A 108 16.46 15.27 8.20
CA LEU A 108 16.24 13.87 8.59
C LEU A 108 15.61 13.04 7.46
N PHE A 109 14.68 13.63 6.73
CA PHE A 109 14.01 13.00 5.61
C PHE A 109 14.78 13.27 4.31
N SER A 110 14.86 12.27 3.44
CA SER A 110 15.42 12.42 2.10
C SER A 110 14.41 13.01 1.13
N THR A 111 13.17 12.51 1.17
CA THR A 111 12.11 12.94 0.25
C THR A 111 10.77 13.05 0.95
N VAL A 112 9.93 13.96 0.43
CA VAL A 112 8.49 13.93 0.64
C VAL A 112 7.82 13.62 -0.69
N GLN A 113 6.91 12.65 -0.66
CA GLN A 113 6.08 12.27 -1.78
C GLN A 113 4.63 12.48 -1.42
N TYR A 114 3.95 13.27 -2.22
CA TYR A 114 2.52 13.46 -2.17
C TYR A 114 1.89 12.72 -3.34
N SER A 115 0.83 11.97 -3.10
CA SER A 115 0.04 11.32 -4.15
C SER A 115 -1.43 11.55 -3.93
N PHE A 116 -2.14 11.78 -5.03
CA PHE A 116 -3.59 11.86 -5.06
C PHE A 116 -4.11 10.89 -6.10
N SER A 117 -5.02 10.01 -5.71
CA SER A 117 -5.68 9.06 -6.60
C SER A 117 -7.19 9.21 -6.54
N VAL A 118 -7.85 9.07 -7.68
CA VAL A 118 -9.30 9.11 -7.82
C VAL A 118 -9.77 7.91 -8.63
N ASP A 119 -10.71 7.16 -8.07
CA ASP A 119 -11.45 6.10 -8.75
C ASP A 119 -12.96 6.41 -8.73
N ALA A 120 -13.79 5.44 -9.14
CA ALA A 120 -15.25 5.62 -9.21
C ALA A 120 -15.93 5.78 -7.83
N LYS A 121 -15.27 5.37 -6.75
CA LYS A 121 -15.80 5.28 -5.39
C LYS A 121 -15.12 6.28 -4.45
N ASN A 122 -13.80 6.43 -4.57
CA ASN A 122 -12.97 7.09 -3.58
C ASN A 122 -11.98 8.07 -4.21
N MET A 123 -11.69 9.11 -3.44
CA MET A 123 -10.51 9.94 -3.62
C MET A 123 -9.60 9.73 -2.41
N VAL A 124 -8.31 9.47 -2.66
CA VAL A 124 -7.33 9.19 -1.62
C VAL A 124 -6.13 10.11 -1.81
N GLU A 125 -5.78 10.81 -0.74
CA GLU A 125 -4.58 11.61 -0.62
C GLU A 125 -3.59 10.90 0.30
N THR A 126 -2.35 10.78 -0.11
CA THR A 126 -1.30 10.15 0.69
C THR A 126 -0.04 11.02 0.69
N LEU A 127 0.51 11.22 1.87
CA LEU A 127 1.76 11.94 2.10
C LEU A 127 2.77 10.99 2.75
N VAL A 128 3.91 10.80 2.09
CA VAL A 128 4.96 9.88 2.51
C VAL A 128 6.27 10.62 2.71
N PHE A 129 6.82 10.53 3.91
CA PHE A 129 8.14 11.01 4.26
C PHE A 129 9.11 9.84 4.35
N ARG A 130 10.14 9.83 3.51
CA ARG A 130 11.19 8.80 3.54
C ARG A 130 12.39 9.29 4.32
N VAL A 131 12.87 8.50 5.27
CA VAL A 131 14.06 8.82 6.08
C VAL A 131 15.32 8.65 5.23
N ARG A 132 16.31 9.52 5.39
CA ARG A 132 17.55 9.49 4.61
C ARG A 132 18.42 8.29 4.96
N ASP A 133 18.75 8.12 6.23
CA ASP A 133 19.60 7.04 6.74
C ASP A 133 18.81 6.24 7.79
N PRO A 134 17.92 5.32 7.37
CA PRO A 134 17.01 4.65 8.27
C PRO A 134 17.76 3.63 9.14
N LYS A 135 17.81 3.88 10.45
CA LYS A 135 18.21 2.87 11.45
C LYS A 135 17.04 1.99 11.86
N ASP A 136 15.97 2.64 12.34
CA ASP A 136 14.74 2.00 12.79
C ASP A 136 13.55 2.44 11.93
N LEU A 137 13.28 3.74 11.84
CA LEU A 137 12.17 4.28 11.05
C LEU A 137 12.60 4.46 9.61
N MET A 138 11.86 3.86 8.68
CA MET A 138 12.09 3.96 7.23
C MET A 138 11.23 5.04 6.60
N GLN A 139 9.94 5.08 6.95
CA GLN A 139 9.02 6.10 6.43
C GLN A 139 7.85 6.37 7.37
N VAL A 140 7.32 7.59 7.25
CA VAL A 140 6.04 8.00 7.83
C VAL A 140 5.08 8.23 6.67
N SER A 141 3.96 7.53 6.67
CA SER A 141 2.88 7.72 5.70
C SER A 141 1.64 8.22 6.42
N ILE A 142 1.01 9.25 5.88
CA ILE A 142 -0.27 9.78 6.36
C ILE A 142 -1.22 9.74 5.17
N GLU A 143 -2.42 9.24 5.39
CA GLU A 143 -3.43 9.06 4.38
C GLU A 143 -4.74 9.68 4.84
N ASP A 144 -5.44 10.24 3.87
CA ASP A 144 -6.76 10.80 3.99
C ASP A 144 -7.59 10.31 2.80
N SER A 145 -8.86 10.05 3.04
CA SER A 145 -9.77 9.42 2.09
C SER A 145 -11.13 10.07 2.19
N ALA A 146 -11.73 10.36 1.04
CA ALA A 146 -13.11 10.85 0.97
C ALA A 146 -13.90 10.05 -0.07
N SER A 147 -15.09 9.61 0.33
CA SER A 147 -16.05 8.98 -0.56
C SER A 147 -16.67 10.06 -1.46
N ALA A 148 -16.32 10.02 -2.75
CA ALA A 148 -16.85 10.87 -3.82
C ALA A 148 -17.13 12.34 -3.43
N VAL A 149 -16.07 13.12 -3.15
CA VAL A 149 -16.14 14.58 -3.28
C VAL A 149 -16.39 14.92 -4.75
N THR A 150 -17.18 15.97 -5.03
CA THR A 150 -17.62 16.32 -6.39
C THR A 150 -16.48 16.49 -7.40
N THR A 151 -15.31 16.96 -6.96
CA THR A 151 -14.09 17.12 -7.78
C THR A 151 -12.82 17.04 -6.93
N ALA A 152 -11.67 16.73 -7.55
CA ALA A 152 -10.36 16.77 -6.87
C ALA A 152 -10.08 18.16 -6.27
N SER A 153 -10.41 19.24 -6.97
CA SER A 153 -10.26 20.61 -6.47
C SER A 153 -11.07 20.86 -5.19
N ALA A 154 -12.28 20.31 -5.11
CA ALA A 154 -13.12 20.43 -3.91
C ALA A 154 -12.51 19.67 -2.72
N MET A 155 -12.02 18.43 -2.92
CA MET A 155 -11.37 17.67 -1.84
C MET A 155 -10.09 18.35 -1.35
N LEU A 156 -9.25 18.82 -2.26
CA LEU A 156 -8.00 19.51 -1.89
C LEU A 156 -8.26 20.92 -1.31
N GLY A 157 -9.43 21.49 -1.62
CA GLY A 157 -9.94 22.71 -1.05
C GLY A 157 -10.31 22.56 0.43
N THR A 158 -10.87 21.41 0.82
CA THR A 158 -11.25 21.11 2.20
C THR A 158 -10.07 20.55 3.01
N SER A 159 -10.11 20.77 4.32
CA SER A 159 -9.19 20.13 5.25
C SER A 159 -9.86 18.86 5.79
N THR A 160 -9.91 17.83 4.96
CA THR A 160 -10.37 16.50 5.38
C THR A 160 -9.41 15.93 6.43
N PRO A 161 -9.92 15.32 7.53
CA PRO A 161 -9.06 14.78 8.57
C PRO A 161 -8.34 13.51 8.09
N ALA A 162 -7.06 13.39 8.47
CA ALA A 162 -6.30 12.16 8.24
C ALA A 162 -7.04 10.94 8.80
N SER A 163 -7.18 9.91 7.97
CA SER A 163 -7.86 8.66 8.30
C SER A 163 -6.86 7.57 8.69
N ARG A 164 -5.59 7.68 8.28
CA ARG A 164 -4.59 6.64 8.58
C ARG A 164 -3.17 7.20 8.68
N ILE A 165 -2.41 6.65 9.63
CA ILE A 165 -1.00 6.95 9.87
C ILE A 165 -0.26 5.61 9.92
N LYS A 166 0.82 5.47 9.15
CA LYS A 166 1.67 4.28 9.13
C LYS A 166 3.13 4.66 9.33
N LEU A 167 3.78 3.98 10.25
CA LEU A 167 5.22 3.98 10.42
C LEU A 167 5.78 2.67 9.90
N GLU A 168 6.60 2.74 8.86
CA GLU A 168 7.35 1.59 8.39
C GLU A 168 8.72 1.56 9.06
N ARG A 169 9.11 0.38 9.55
CA ARG A 169 10.32 0.22 10.35
C ARG A 169 11.19 -0.90 9.80
N PHE A 170 12.50 -0.70 9.83
CA PHE A 170 13.48 -1.71 9.47
C PHE A 170 13.64 -2.71 10.61
N GLY A 171 13.55 -4.01 10.32
CA GLY A 171 13.72 -5.08 11.31
C GLY A 171 12.64 -5.18 12.41
N LYS A 172 11.57 -4.37 12.33
CA LYS A 172 10.45 -4.33 13.30
C LYS A 172 9.11 -4.31 12.56
N SER A 173 8.03 -4.74 13.21
CA SER A 173 6.68 -4.63 12.66
C SER A 173 6.31 -3.17 12.36
N SER A 174 5.54 -2.90 11.32
CA SER A 174 5.00 -1.56 11.11
C SER A 174 4.04 -1.18 12.23
N VAL A 175 3.99 0.11 12.57
CA VAL A 175 2.97 0.66 13.46
C VAL A 175 1.93 1.36 12.61
N VAL A 176 0.66 1.11 12.86
CA VAL A 176 -0.44 1.70 12.09
C VAL A 176 -1.52 2.17 13.05
N LEU A 177 -2.03 3.37 12.80
CA LEU A 177 -3.25 3.89 13.41
C LEU A 177 -4.19 4.27 12.26
N ALA A 178 -5.40 3.75 12.27
CA ALA A 178 -6.44 4.05 11.29
C ALA A 178 -7.75 4.39 12.01
N ARG A 179 -8.53 5.33 11.47
CA ARG A 179 -9.91 5.55 11.90
C ARG A 179 -10.73 4.33 11.52
N CYS A 180 -11.41 3.75 12.50
CA CYS A 180 -12.18 2.53 12.28
C CYS A 180 -13.67 2.81 12.45
N SER A 181 -14.46 2.38 11.46
CA SER A 181 -15.92 2.47 11.50
C SER A 181 -16.54 1.29 12.23
N ALA A 182 -17.85 1.38 12.48
CA ALA A 182 -18.63 0.23 12.90
C ALA A 182 -18.46 -0.91 11.88
N THR A 183 -18.49 -2.14 12.36
CA THR A 183 -18.54 -3.33 11.53
C THR A 183 -19.81 -4.12 11.86
N GLU A 184 -20.16 -5.12 11.05
CA GLU A 184 -21.26 -6.03 11.38
C GLU A 184 -21.05 -6.73 12.74
N ALA A 185 -19.80 -6.84 13.19
CA ALA A 185 -19.41 -7.45 14.47
C ALA A 185 -19.52 -6.52 15.68
N GLY A 186 -19.83 -5.22 15.52
CA GLY A 186 -20.00 -4.32 16.66
C GLY A 186 -19.82 -2.83 16.38
N PRO A 187 -20.05 -1.99 17.41
CA PRO A 187 -19.87 -0.54 17.32
C PRO A 187 -18.41 -0.16 16.98
N PRO A 188 -18.17 1.06 16.49
CA PRO A 188 -16.81 1.52 16.24
C PRO A 188 -16.01 1.52 17.56
N PRO A 189 -14.72 1.15 17.53
CA PRO A 189 -13.87 1.23 18.72
C PRO A 189 -13.72 2.68 19.18
N ASP A 190 -13.61 2.91 20.49
CA ASP A 190 -13.31 4.24 21.03
C ASP A 190 -11.88 4.63 20.67
N GLN A 191 -11.75 5.72 19.91
CA GLN A 191 -10.46 6.28 19.48
C GLN A 191 -10.20 7.68 20.02
N SER A 192 -10.98 8.14 21.00
CA SER A 192 -10.86 9.48 21.61
C SER A 192 -9.42 9.79 22.08
N ALA A 193 -8.73 8.81 22.64
CA ALA A 193 -7.35 8.94 23.10
C ALA A 193 -6.33 9.18 21.97
N TYR A 194 -6.67 8.87 20.71
CA TYR A 194 -5.79 9.04 19.54
C TYR A 194 -6.12 10.28 18.72
N GLU A 195 -7.20 11.00 19.06
CA GLU A 195 -7.62 12.20 18.33
C GLU A 195 -6.51 13.27 18.19
N PRO A 196 -5.65 13.53 19.21
CA PRO A 196 -4.52 14.44 19.05
C PRO A 196 -3.52 14.00 17.96
N LEU A 197 -3.36 12.68 17.73
CA LEU A 197 -2.50 12.17 16.67
C LEU A 197 -3.11 12.41 15.30
N PHE A 198 -4.41 12.19 15.14
CA PHE A 198 -5.11 12.49 13.89
C PHE A 198 -5.11 13.99 13.58
N GLN A 199 -5.28 14.85 14.59
CA GLN A 199 -5.18 16.30 14.43
C GLN A 199 -3.77 16.72 13.99
N SER A 200 -2.74 16.19 14.65
CA SER A 200 -1.34 16.44 14.28
C SER A 200 -1.04 15.99 12.85
N ALA A 201 -1.48 14.79 12.46
CA ALA A 201 -1.31 14.26 11.12
C ALA A 201 -2.07 15.10 10.07
N SER A 202 -3.30 15.53 10.36
CA SER A 202 -4.11 16.39 9.49
C SER A 202 -3.45 17.76 9.27
N ALA A 203 -2.81 18.32 10.31
CA ALA A 203 -2.05 19.56 10.21
C ALA A 203 -0.81 19.39 9.31
N VAL A 204 -0.10 18.27 9.43
CA VAL A 204 1.02 17.92 8.54
C VAL A 204 0.56 17.84 7.08
N VAL A 205 -0.52 17.10 6.81
CA VAL A 205 -1.07 16.95 5.45
C VAL A 205 -1.47 18.31 4.87
N THR A 206 -2.24 19.10 5.63
CA THR A 206 -2.69 20.44 5.19
C THR A 206 -1.50 21.35 4.84
N LYS A 207 -0.46 21.36 5.69
CA LYS A 207 0.74 22.17 5.47
C LYS A 207 1.49 21.71 4.23
N TYR A 208 1.76 20.42 4.08
CA TYR A 208 2.52 19.90 2.95
C TYR A 208 1.75 19.95 1.63
N ARG A 209 0.42 19.80 1.66
CA ARG A 209 -0.44 20.07 0.49
C ARG A 209 -0.22 21.48 -0.06
N SER A 210 -0.11 22.48 0.82
CA SER A 210 0.20 23.86 0.44
C SER A 210 1.64 24.02 -0.05
N LEU A 211 2.63 23.51 0.69
CA LEU A 211 4.06 23.62 0.35
C LEU A 211 4.41 22.96 -1.00
N LEU A 212 3.71 21.87 -1.33
CA LEU A 212 3.94 21.12 -2.57
C LEU A 212 3.12 21.65 -3.75
N GLY A 213 2.27 22.66 -3.55
CA GLY A 213 1.42 23.21 -4.60
C GLY A 213 0.33 22.24 -5.08
N ALA A 214 -0.02 21.23 -4.27
CA ALA A 214 -0.89 20.13 -4.69
C ALA A 214 -2.28 20.60 -5.13
N LYS A 215 -2.82 21.66 -4.50
CA LYS A 215 -4.13 22.23 -4.86
C LYS A 215 -4.21 22.74 -6.31
N ALA A 216 -3.07 23.15 -6.89
CA ALA A 216 -2.99 23.61 -8.27
C ALA A 216 -2.53 22.49 -9.21
N ILE A 217 -1.44 21.81 -8.86
CA ILE A 217 -0.81 20.80 -9.72
C ILE A 217 -1.73 19.60 -9.93
N VAL A 218 -2.39 19.09 -8.88
CA VAL A 218 -3.17 17.84 -9.00
C VAL A 218 -4.35 17.98 -9.97
N PRO A 219 -5.25 18.97 -9.85
CA PRO A 219 -6.35 19.11 -10.81
C PRO A 219 -5.87 19.34 -12.24
N GLU A 220 -4.79 20.10 -12.43
CA GLU A 220 -4.21 20.37 -13.75
C GLU A 220 -3.69 19.08 -14.39
N GLU A 221 -2.90 18.30 -13.66
CA GLU A 221 -2.32 17.05 -14.16
C GLU A 221 -3.37 15.95 -14.39
N LEU A 222 -4.41 15.89 -13.55
CA LEU A 222 -5.56 15.00 -13.79
C LEU A 222 -6.33 15.39 -15.05
N THR A 223 -6.47 16.69 -15.33
CA THR A 223 -7.10 17.17 -16.56
C THR A 223 -6.25 16.77 -17.78
N ARG A 224 -4.94 16.99 -17.73
CA ARG A 224 -3.98 16.56 -18.77
C ARG A 224 -4.04 15.06 -19.03
N LEU A 225 -4.15 14.24 -17.98
CA LEU A 225 -4.27 12.78 -18.10
C LEU A 225 -5.55 12.37 -18.84
N ARG A 226 -6.67 13.04 -18.59
CA ARG A 226 -7.96 12.74 -19.22
C ARG A 226 -8.08 13.27 -20.64
N SER A 227 -7.37 14.35 -20.96
CA SER A 227 -7.31 14.94 -22.31
C SER A 227 -6.27 14.27 -23.22
N ALA A 228 -5.37 13.44 -22.68
CA ALA A 228 -4.38 12.74 -23.48
C ALA A 228 -5.07 11.73 -24.42
N PRO A 229 -4.87 11.83 -25.76
CA PRO A 229 -5.44 10.86 -26.68
C PRO A 229 -4.81 9.49 -26.39
N THR A 230 -5.67 8.49 -26.16
CA THR A 230 -5.23 7.10 -26.15
C THR A 230 -4.59 6.82 -27.50
N ALA A 231 -3.26 6.64 -27.50
CA ALA A 231 -2.53 6.25 -28.69
C ALA A 231 -3.15 4.94 -29.19
N LYS A 232 -3.92 5.02 -30.28
CA LYS A 232 -4.40 3.83 -30.98
C LYS A 232 -3.16 3.00 -31.33
N PRO A 233 -3.13 1.69 -31.06
CA PRO A 233 -2.02 0.87 -31.52
C PRO A 233 -1.89 1.09 -33.03
N LYS A 234 -0.70 1.52 -33.47
CA LYS A 234 -0.38 1.60 -34.90
C LYS A 234 -0.50 0.18 -35.43
N THR A 235 -1.58 -0.11 -36.15
CA THR A 235 -1.67 -1.30 -36.97
C THR A 235 -0.51 -1.22 -37.95
N GLU A 236 0.47 -2.11 -37.78
CA GLU A 236 1.58 -2.27 -38.68
C GLU A 236 1.01 -2.52 -40.09
N PRO A 237 1.40 -1.75 -41.13
CA PRO A 237 0.90 -2.01 -42.46
C PRO A 237 1.44 -3.37 -42.90
N THR A 238 0.55 -4.32 -43.16
CA THR A 238 0.86 -5.60 -43.76
C THR A 238 1.61 -5.35 -45.07
N ALA A 239 2.90 -5.64 -45.06
CA ALA A 239 3.73 -5.59 -46.24
C ALA A 239 3.18 -6.60 -47.26
N LYS A 240 2.56 -6.10 -48.34
CA LYS A 240 2.23 -6.90 -49.51
C LYS A 240 3.54 -7.45 -50.08
N ARG A 241 3.79 -8.73 -49.84
CA ARG A 241 4.82 -9.54 -50.52
C ARG A 241 4.52 -9.48 -52.02
N ARG A 242 5.33 -8.73 -52.79
CA ARG A 242 5.33 -8.83 -54.25
C ARG A 242 6.04 -10.14 -54.60
N GLU A 243 5.28 -11.10 -55.13
CA GLU A 243 5.85 -12.22 -55.88
C GLU A 243 6.54 -11.66 -57.12
N HIS A 244 7.86 -11.84 -57.21
CA HIS A 244 8.60 -11.68 -58.44
C HIS A 244 8.56 -13.03 -59.17
N GLU A 245 7.73 -13.08 -60.20
CA GLU A 245 7.70 -14.13 -61.22
C GLU A 245 8.95 -13.98 -62.09
N TRP A 246 9.82 -14.97 -62.09
CA TRP A 246 10.99 -15.04 -62.97
C TRP A 246 10.62 -15.88 -64.20
N LYS A 247 10.76 -15.28 -65.39
CA LYS A 247 10.91 -15.99 -66.67
C LYS A 247 12.33 -15.80 -67.16
#